data_AF-A0A7C6XFZ5-F1
#
_entry.id   AF-A0A7C6XFZ5-F1
#
_cell.length_a   1.000
_cell.length_b   1.000
_cell.length_c   1.000
_cell.angle_alpha   90.00
_cell.angle_beta   90.00
_cell.angle_gamma   90.00
#
_symmetry.space_group_name_H-M   'P 1'
#
loop_
_entity.id
_entity.type
_entity.pdbx_description
1 polymer ?
#
loop_
_entity_poly.entity_id
_entity_poly.type
_entity_poly.pdbx_seq_one_letter_code
_entity_poly.pdbx_strand_id
1 'polypeptide(L)'
;MALAFSLVLCLAGLWPGWAAPETADPEVVAEWRFDRPEVLAGLGAVNWERLDVREGVLQGSTRYDSQLVLAPVSIDASRARVIGLRVRSDTSGSGELFFRRENESFTDARQIKWSITGDGEWHDLYIPIEHPQWRGKIVGLRFDPINPAARLSVAWLRLLTGIPSNRVPNGGFEEGLTGWVLRGRGEMLAPGSLGKGALRLAPGGQAVASPLDFSFLGTYRLRLRARGGAGTARLEFRDLEGQPVGTPVTLAVPAAKEWSARSMEFDVPMMAADATLVLSAGQGAAVEWDAVAVDELARFPVNIGPEPQRPWEARWIWHPTSGDNVTAGFRKAFDLPAGKVEHALLLVTADDTFTLFLNGQKVGEDGEQDGWRTPELIDIASRLRPGRNVLAVLVREFASAEGLILQGDLRVNGRRIPLKTDASWKVALAPPDGWEAPGFDDSGWVAAREVGRPPVAPWGALPMLEL
;
A
#
# COMPACT_ATOMS: atom_id res chain seq x y z
N MET A 1 -46.36 -11.02 53.96
CA MET A 1 -45.23 -11.95 53.76
C MET A 1 -45.48 -12.75 52.50
N ALA A 2 -44.83 -12.38 51.40
CA ALA A 2 -44.58 -13.24 50.23
C ALA A 2 -43.62 -12.47 49.31
N LEU A 3 -42.43 -13.02 49.09
CA LEU A 3 -41.40 -12.51 48.19
C LEU A 3 -41.88 -12.60 46.74
N ALA A 4 -41.65 -11.56 45.95
CA ALA A 4 -41.63 -11.61 44.49
C ALA A 4 -40.18 -11.42 44.02
N PHE A 5 -39.63 -12.45 43.38
CA PHE A 5 -38.37 -12.42 42.66
C PHE A 5 -38.60 -11.69 41.33
N SER A 6 -37.97 -10.52 41.15
CA SER A 6 -37.92 -9.83 39.86
C SER A 6 -36.58 -10.15 39.19
N LEU A 7 -36.67 -10.82 38.05
CA LEU A 7 -35.58 -11.12 37.13
C LEU A 7 -35.11 -9.82 36.47
N VAL A 8 -33.84 -9.45 36.66
CA VAL A 8 -33.21 -8.31 35.98
C VAL A 8 -32.75 -8.77 34.59
N LEU A 9 -33.44 -8.30 33.55
CA LEU A 9 -32.94 -8.32 32.18
C LEU A 9 -32.16 -7.02 31.93
N CYS A 10 -30.84 -7.14 31.79
CA CYS A 10 -29.99 -6.06 31.30
C CYS A 10 -30.23 -5.84 29.81
N LEU A 11 -30.95 -4.76 29.47
CA LEU A 11 -30.95 -4.16 28.13
C LEU A 11 -29.71 -3.28 28.01
N ALA A 12 -28.66 -3.79 27.37
CA ALA A 12 -27.56 -2.96 26.88
C ALA A 12 -28.06 -2.19 25.65
N GLY A 13 -27.95 -0.87 25.72
CA GLY A 13 -28.43 0.06 24.70
C GLY A 13 -27.71 -0.09 23.37
N LEU A 14 -28.51 0.05 22.31
CA LEU A 14 -28.08 0.26 20.93
C LEU A 14 -27.31 1.59 20.83
N TRP A 15 -26.01 1.52 20.60
CA TRP A 15 -25.26 2.61 20.00
C TRP A 15 -25.21 2.42 18.49
N PRO A 16 -25.37 3.48 17.68
CA PRO A 16 -25.14 3.38 16.24
C PRO A 16 -23.68 2.99 16.02
N GLY A 17 -23.47 1.87 15.34
CA GLY A 17 -22.15 1.33 15.07
C GLY A 17 -21.26 2.38 14.42
N TRP A 18 -20.15 2.68 15.07
CA TRP A 18 -18.97 3.14 14.37
C TRP A 18 -18.58 2.00 13.43
N ALA A 19 -18.93 2.12 12.15
CA ALA A 19 -18.24 1.36 11.13
C ALA A 19 -16.77 1.78 11.24
N ALA A 20 -15.87 0.82 11.42
CA ALA A 20 -14.45 1.07 11.21
C ALA A 20 -14.32 1.70 9.81
N PRO A 21 -13.64 2.85 9.66
CA PRO A 21 -13.39 3.37 8.33
C PRO A 21 -12.66 2.29 7.53
N GLU A 22 -13.04 2.09 6.27
CA GLU A 22 -12.33 1.22 5.33
C GLU A 22 -10.84 1.63 5.31
N THR A 23 -9.99 0.88 6.03
CA THR A 23 -8.57 1.16 6.26
C THR A 23 -7.68 0.71 5.10
N ALA A 24 -8.17 0.84 3.87
CA ALA A 24 -7.37 0.58 2.68
C ALA A 24 -6.64 1.88 2.29
N ASP A 25 -5.33 1.79 2.04
CA ASP A 25 -4.58 2.87 1.38
C ASP A 25 -5.38 3.35 0.16
N PRO A 26 -5.49 4.67 -0.08
CA PRO A 26 -6.33 5.18 -1.15
C PRO A 26 -5.85 4.65 -2.50
N GLU A 27 -6.76 4.01 -3.22
CA GLU A 27 -6.52 3.50 -4.57
C GLU A 27 -6.04 4.63 -5.50
N VAL A 28 -5.03 4.30 -6.31
CA VAL A 28 -4.54 5.16 -7.38
C VAL A 28 -5.46 5.02 -8.60
N VAL A 29 -6.33 6.00 -8.80
CA VAL A 29 -7.24 6.07 -9.96
C VAL A 29 -6.48 6.30 -11.26
N ALA A 30 -5.44 7.13 -11.20
CA ALA A 30 -4.51 7.38 -12.31
C ALA A 30 -3.16 7.88 -11.77
N GLU A 31 -2.07 7.55 -12.46
CA GLU A 31 -0.72 7.97 -12.10
C GLU A 31 0.09 8.40 -13.33
N TRP A 32 0.84 9.48 -13.15
CA TRP A 32 1.92 9.90 -14.04
C TRP A 32 3.21 9.89 -13.23
N ARG A 33 4.05 8.88 -13.47
CA ARG A 33 5.42 8.83 -12.97
C ARG A 33 6.33 9.47 -13.99
N PHE A 34 7.17 10.41 -13.56
CA PHE A 34 8.14 11.05 -14.44
C PHE A 34 9.53 10.42 -14.28
N ASP A 35 9.57 9.10 -14.23
CA ASP A 35 10.77 8.31 -13.94
C ASP A 35 11.47 7.77 -15.18
N ARG A 36 10.87 7.94 -16.37
CA ARG A 36 11.45 7.53 -17.64
C ARG A 36 11.35 8.60 -18.72
N PRO A 37 12.38 8.78 -19.58
CA PRO A 37 12.37 9.82 -20.61
C PRO A 37 11.22 9.71 -21.63
N GLU A 38 10.70 8.51 -21.88
CA GLU A 38 9.63 8.27 -22.85
C GLU A 38 8.33 9.01 -22.48
N VAL A 39 8.14 9.33 -21.19
CA VAL A 39 7.00 10.10 -20.71
C VAL A 39 6.93 11.47 -21.38
N LEU A 40 8.08 12.08 -21.73
CA LEU A 40 8.14 13.37 -22.41
C LEU A 40 7.44 13.35 -23.78
N ALA A 41 7.43 12.21 -24.49
CA ALA A 41 6.78 12.11 -25.80
C ALA A 41 5.25 12.26 -25.72
N GLY A 42 4.65 11.97 -24.56
CA GLY A 42 3.22 12.13 -24.30
C GLY A 42 2.84 13.45 -23.65
N LEU A 43 3.79 14.38 -23.45
CA LEU A 43 3.58 15.64 -22.74
C LEU A 43 3.63 16.84 -23.69
N GLY A 44 2.54 17.61 -23.71
CA GLY A 44 2.52 18.93 -24.32
C GLY A 44 3.07 19.97 -23.35
N ALA A 45 4.37 20.25 -23.41
CA ALA A 45 5.02 21.23 -22.54
C ALA A 45 4.96 22.65 -23.13
N VAL A 46 4.53 23.62 -22.32
CA VAL A 46 4.49 25.05 -22.66
C VAL A 46 5.19 25.84 -21.55
N ASN A 47 5.99 26.85 -21.92
CA ASN A 47 6.71 27.72 -20.98
C ASN A 47 7.72 26.97 -20.08
N TRP A 48 8.35 25.94 -20.62
CA TRP A 48 9.47 25.24 -20.00
C TRP A 48 10.78 25.49 -20.74
N GLU A 49 11.86 25.56 -19.97
CA GLU A 49 13.23 25.57 -20.43
C GLU A 49 13.98 24.37 -19.86
N ARG A 50 14.74 23.67 -20.71
CA ARG A 50 15.55 22.51 -20.28
C ARG A 50 14.73 21.43 -19.55
N LEU A 51 13.51 21.18 -20.04
CA LEU A 51 12.66 20.10 -19.55
C LEU A 51 13.29 18.76 -19.94
N ASP A 52 13.58 17.94 -18.93
CA ASP A 52 14.19 16.62 -19.11
C ASP A 52 13.77 15.70 -17.97
N VAL A 53 13.94 14.39 -18.16
CA VAL A 53 13.81 13.39 -17.09
C VAL A 53 15.21 12.90 -16.73
N ARG A 54 15.66 13.23 -15.51
CA ARG A 54 16.99 12.84 -15.00
C ARG A 54 16.86 12.31 -13.59
N GLU A 55 17.61 11.25 -13.29
CA GLU A 55 17.61 10.59 -11.98
C GLU A 55 16.20 10.16 -11.54
N GLY A 56 15.37 9.74 -12.50
CA GLY A 56 14.02 9.26 -12.24
C GLY A 56 12.99 10.34 -11.86
N VAL A 57 13.24 11.61 -12.19
CA VAL A 57 12.29 12.71 -11.98
C VAL A 57 12.26 13.68 -13.16
N LEU A 58 11.11 14.31 -13.40
CA LEU A 58 11.00 15.46 -14.31
C LEU A 58 11.73 16.65 -13.70
N GLN A 59 12.56 17.34 -14.47
CA GLN A 59 13.27 18.53 -14.01
C GLN A 59 13.27 19.59 -15.10
N GLY A 60 13.18 20.86 -14.70
CA GLY A 60 13.28 21.96 -15.63
C GLY A 60 13.20 23.32 -14.96
N SER A 61 13.46 24.36 -15.76
CA SER A 61 13.17 25.74 -15.42
C SER A 61 11.85 26.14 -16.05
N THR A 62 10.95 26.73 -15.28
CA THR A 62 9.68 27.25 -15.78
C THR A 62 9.78 28.73 -16.08
N ARG A 63 8.97 29.19 -17.04
CA ARG A 63 8.57 30.59 -17.17
C ARG A 63 7.20 30.78 -16.53
N TYR A 64 6.74 32.04 -16.51
CA TYR A 64 5.38 32.34 -16.06
C TYR A 64 4.35 31.49 -16.82
N ASP A 65 3.37 30.94 -16.11
CA ASP A 65 2.29 30.10 -16.66
C ASP A 65 2.85 28.85 -17.39
N SER A 66 3.63 28.04 -16.65
CA SER A 66 4.14 26.77 -17.17
C SER A 66 3.08 25.68 -17.16
N GLN A 67 2.98 24.93 -18.26
CA GLN A 67 1.92 23.95 -18.47
C GLN A 67 2.50 22.62 -18.97
N LEU A 68 1.89 21.52 -18.55
CA LEU A 68 2.10 20.18 -19.06
C LEU A 68 0.74 19.58 -19.40
N VAL A 69 0.38 19.58 -20.68
CA VAL A 69 -0.79 18.86 -21.18
C VAL A 69 -0.48 17.37 -21.16
N LEU A 70 -1.26 16.60 -20.41
CA LEU A 70 -1.08 15.15 -20.28
C LEU A 70 -1.73 14.43 -21.47
N ALA A 71 -1.24 13.23 -21.76
CA ALA A 71 -1.88 12.34 -22.73
C ALA A 71 -3.39 12.15 -22.41
N PRO A 72 -4.25 11.91 -23.41
CA PRO A 72 -5.67 11.71 -23.18
C PRO A 72 -5.96 10.64 -22.14
N VAL A 73 -6.99 10.88 -21.32
CA VAL A 73 -7.37 10.03 -20.19
C VAL A 73 -8.82 9.56 -20.32
N SER A 74 -9.22 8.63 -19.46
CA SER A 74 -10.61 8.19 -19.32
C SER A 74 -10.89 7.91 -17.86
N ILE A 75 -11.12 8.97 -17.08
CA ILE A 75 -11.29 8.89 -15.62
C ILE A 75 -12.76 9.10 -15.27
N ASP A 76 -13.33 8.20 -14.47
CA ASP A 76 -14.58 8.47 -13.77
C ASP A 76 -14.32 9.41 -12.61
N ALA A 77 -14.82 10.65 -12.71
CA ALA A 77 -14.62 11.70 -11.71
C ALA A 77 -15.10 11.28 -10.32
N SER A 78 -16.09 10.40 -10.20
CA SER A 78 -16.62 9.96 -8.90
C SER A 78 -15.63 9.14 -8.07
N ARG A 79 -14.63 8.53 -8.74
CA ARG A 79 -13.58 7.73 -8.10
C ARG A 79 -12.44 8.60 -7.58
N ALA A 80 -12.03 9.61 -8.34
CA ALA A 80 -10.93 10.49 -7.97
C ALA A 80 -11.40 11.61 -7.05
N ARG A 81 -10.95 11.58 -5.79
CA ARG A 81 -11.30 12.55 -4.75
C ARG A 81 -10.13 13.42 -4.30
N VAL A 82 -8.90 13.03 -4.61
CA VAL A 82 -7.68 13.74 -4.19
C VAL A 82 -6.65 13.78 -5.32
N ILE A 83 -5.98 14.92 -5.48
CA ILE A 83 -4.78 15.05 -6.30
C ILE A 83 -3.57 14.83 -5.39
N GLY A 84 -2.73 13.87 -5.71
CA GLY A 84 -1.41 13.72 -5.09
C GLY A 84 -0.33 14.30 -5.99
N LEU A 85 0.60 15.08 -5.44
CA LEU A 85 1.73 15.64 -6.19
C LEU A 85 3.01 15.58 -5.36
N ARG A 86 4.08 14.99 -5.91
CA ARG A 86 5.42 15.08 -5.33
C ARG A 86 6.29 16.03 -6.12
N VAL A 87 6.60 17.17 -5.51
CA VAL A 87 7.25 18.30 -6.15
C VAL A 87 8.25 18.97 -5.21
N ARG A 88 9.33 19.51 -5.78
CA ARG A 88 10.20 20.47 -5.11
C ARG A 88 10.39 21.69 -5.99
N SER A 89 10.51 22.87 -5.38
CA SER A 89 10.77 24.11 -6.10
C SER A 89 11.72 25.00 -5.31
N ASP A 90 12.50 25.82 -6.00
CA ASP A 90 13.29 26.90 -5.37
C ASP A 90 12.50 28.21 -5.18
N THR A 91 11.22 28.24 -5.59
CA THR A 91 10.38 29.44 -5.56
C THR A 91 8.97 29.07 -5.10
N SER A 92 8.40 29.83 -4.17
CA SER A 92 7.02 29.61 -3.70
C SER A 92 6.03 30.15 -4.72
N GLY A 93 4.89 29.47 -4.90
CA GLY A 93 3.89 29.86 -5.89
C GLY A 93 2.60 29.09 -5.76
N SER A 94 1.63 29.40 -6.61
CA SER A 94 0.44 28.56 -6.81
C SER A 94 0.59 27.73 -8.07
N GLY A 95 -0.03 26.55 -8.10
CA GLY A 95 -0.20 25.75 -9.32
C GLY A 95 -1.65 25.30 -9.46
N GLU A 96 -1.95 24.70 -10.61
CA GLU A 96 -3.30 24.36 -11.04
C GLU A 96 -3.36 23.05 -11.84
N LEU A 97 -4.39 22.23 -11.59
CA LEU A 97 -4.77 21.12 -12.46
C LEU A 97 -6.04 21.51 -13.20
N PHE A 98 -5.90 21.76 -14.49
CA PHE A 98 -7.02 21.96 -15.39
C PHE A 98 -7.55 20.62 -15.88
N PHE A 99 -8.88 20.55 -16.04
CA PHE A 99 -9.54 19.34 -16.52
C PHE A 99 -10.65 19.66 -17.52
N ARG A 100 -10.96 18.68 -18.39
CA ARG A 100 -12.04 18.79 -19.37
C ARG A 100 -12.76 17.46 -19.57
N ARG A 101 -14.05 17.52 -19.90
CA ARG A 101 -14.82 16.38 -20.40
C ARG A 101 -14.74 16.29 -21.92
N GLU A 102 -15.42 15.29 -22.48
CA GLU A 102 -15.55 15.13 -23.92
C GLU A 102 -16.16 16.37 -24.56
N ASN A 103 -15.63 16.78 -25.72
CA ASN A 103 -16.04 17.97 -26.48
C ASN A 103 -15.92 19.31 -25.73
N GLU A 104 -15.21 19.37 -24.60
CA GLU A 104 -14.92 20.61 -23.88
C GLU A 104 -13.46 21.03 -24.08
N SER A 105 -13.18 22.34 -23.98
CA SER A 105 -11.83 22.90 -23.90
C SER A 105 -11.39 23.09 -22.43
N PHE A 106 -10.09 23.27 -22.20
CA PHE A 106 -9.58 23.72 -20.90
C PHE A 106 -9.99 25.17 -20.63
N THR A 107 -10.43 25.47 -19.41
CA THR A 107 -10.88 26.81 -19.00
C THR A 107 -10.63 27.05 -17.51
N ASP A 108 -10.54 28.32 -17.10
CA ASP A 108 -10.34 28.73 -15.70
C ASP A 108 -11.51 28.36 -14.77
N ALA A 109 -12.65 28.02 -15.35
CA ALA A 109 -13.81 27.50 -14.62
C ALA A 109 -13.67 26.02 -14.22
N ARG A 110 -12.61 25.33 -14.68
CA ARG A 110 -12.31 23.91 -14.39
C ARG A 110 -10.85 23.74 -14.04
N GLN A 111 -10.49 24.27 -12.88
CA GLN A 111 -9.16 24.15 -12.31
C GLN A 111 -9.23 23.88 -10.82
N ILE A 112 -8.30 23.06 -10.33
CA ILE A 112 -8.12 22.79 -8.91
C ILE A 112 -6.74 23.32 -8.54
N LYS A 113 -6.66 24.15 -7.50
CA LYS A 113 -5.45 24.92 -7.17
C LYS A 113 -4.72 24.35 -5.97
N TRP A 114 -3.43 24.64 -5.88
CA TRP A 114 -2.61 24.39 -4.71
C TRP A 114 -1.56 25.48 -4.52
N SER A 115 -0.85 25.41 -3.39
CA SER A 115 0.36 26.21 -3.14
C SER A 115 1.58 25.28 -3.02
N ILE A 116 2.72 25.76 -3.49
CA ILE A 116 4.03 25.10 -3.35
C ILE A 116 4.96 26.03 -2.57
N THR A 117 5.72 25.45 -1.64
CA THR A 117 6.79 26.13 -0.91
C THR A 117 8.11 26.02 -1.66
N GLY A 118 8.76 27.17 -1.87
CA GLY A 118 10.02 27.31 -2.61
C GLY A 118 11.25 27.14 -1.75
N ASP A 119 11.36 26.04 -1.02
CA ASP A 119 12.46 25.82 -0.08
C ASP A 119 13.52 24.83 -0.59
N GLY A 120 13.38 24.36 -1.84
CA GLY A 120 14.26 23.38 -2.48
C GLY A 120 14.04 21.93 -2.03
N GLU A 121 13.16 21.68 -1.07
CA GLU A 121 12.91 20.37 -0.49
C GLU A 121 11.76 19.65 -1.20
N TRP A 122 11.73 18.31 -1.09
CA TRP A 122 10.60 17.52 -1.58
C TRP A 122 9.38 17.67 -0.69
N HIS A 123 8.24 17.99 -1.32
CA HIS A 123 6.93 18.04 -0.70
C HIS A 123 5.99 17.06 -1.40
N ASP A 124 5.25 16.30 -0.59
CA ASP A 124 4.10 15.52 -1.06
C ASP A 124 2.84 16.35 -0.71
N LEU A 125 2.13 16.82 -1.73
CA LEU A 125 0.89 17.57 -1.59
C LEU A 125 -0.30 16.65 -1.87
N TYR A 126 -1.33 16.74 -1.03
CA TYR A 126 -2.59 16.01 -1.19
C TYR A 126 -3.74 17.00 -1.17
N ILE A 127 -4.33 17.24 -2.34
CA ILE A 127 -5.31 18.29 -2.55
C ILE A 127 -6.69 17.67 -2.76
N PRO A 128 -7.65 17.90 -1.85
CA PRO A 128 -9.03 17.49 -2.05
C PRO A 128 -9.62 18.04 -3.35
N ILE A 129 -10.32 17.18 -4.10
CA ILE A 129 -11.02 17.56 -5.32
C ILE A 129 -12.42 18.05 -4.95
N GLU A 130 -12.49 19.27 -4.43
CA GLU A 130 -13.73 19.95 -4.06
C GLU A 130 -14.15 20.92 -5.17
N HIS A 131 -14.49 20.38 -6.34
CA HIS A 131 -14.85 21.20 -7.50
C HIS A 131 -16.20 20.79 -8.09
N PRO A 132 -17.21 21.68 -8.19
CA PRO A 132 -18.58 21.32 -8.60
C PRO A 132 -18.68 20.80 -10.04
N GLN A 133 -17.71 21.17 -10.89
CA GLN A 133 -17.62 20.67 -12.26
C GLN A 133 -16.81 19.38 -12.41
N TRP A 134 -16.20 18.85 -11.35
CA TRP A 134 -15.53 17.55 -11.36
C TRP A 134 -16.58 16.42 -11.27
N ARG A 135 -17.11 16.02 -12.43
CA ARG A 135 -18.20 15.05 -12.54
C ARG A 135 -18.21 14.38 -13.91
N GLY A 136 -18.77 13.18 -13.96
CA GLY A 136 -18.84 12.37 -15.18
C GLY A 136 -17.45 11.92 -15.64
N LYS A 137 -17.28 11.75 -16.95
CA LYS A 137 -16.04 11.26 -17.53
C LYS A 137 -15.06 12.40 -17.85
N ILE A 138 -13.91 12.42 -17.18
CA ILE A 138 -12.80 13.33 -17.47
C ILE A 138 -11.92 12.71 -18.56
N VAL A 139 -11.62 13.47 -19.61
CA VAL A 139 -10.89 12.97 -20.79
C VAL A 139 -9.60 13.73 -21.10
N GLY A 140 -9.34 14.83 -20.41
CA GLY A 140 -8.10 15.59 -20.55
C GLY A 140 -7.73 16.28 -19.27
N LEU A 141 -6.43 16.29 -19.00
CA LEU A 141 -5.80 16.97 -17.87
C LEU A 141 -4.65 17.84 -18.37
N ARG A 142 -4.50 19.02 -17.78
CA ARG A 142 -3.36 19.88 -17.97
C ARG A 142 -2.83 20.29 -16.60
N PHE A 143 -1.59 19.93 -16.35
CA PHE A 143 -0.90 20.13 -15.09
C PHE A 143 -0.01 21.35 -15.18
N ASP A 144 -0.35 22.38 -14.41
CA ASP A 144 0.37 23.64 -14.35
C ASP A 144 1.07 23.67 -12.98
N PRO A 145 2.33 23.19 -12.87
CA PRO A 145 2.95 22.88 -11.58
C PRO A 145 3.06 24.11 -10.68
N ILE A 146 3.46 25.24 -11.27
CA ILE A 146 3.68 26.50 -10.57
C ILE A 146 3.59 27.67 -11.57
N ASN A 147 2.95 28.76 -11.15
CA ASN A 147 2.75 29.96 -11.95
C ASN A 147 4.00 30.83 -12.11
N PRO A 148 4.76 31.21 -11.07
CA PRO A 148 6.01 31.96 -11.26
C PRO A 148 7.08 31.13 -11.97
N ALA A 149 8.07 31.84 -12.53
CA ALA A 149 9.29 31.20 -13.01
C ALA A 149 10.05 30.58 -11.83
N ALA A 150 10.42 29.31 -11.94
CA ALA A 150 11.07 28.55 -10.89
C ALA A 150 11.97 27.46 -11.48
N ARG A 151 12.91 26.94 -10.69
CA ARG A 151 13.47 25.61 -10.93
C ARG A 151 12.69 24.62 -10.11
N LEU A 152 12.19 23.58 -10.74
CA LEU A 152 11.40 22.58 -10.05
C LEU A 152 11.71 21.17 -10.53
N SER A 153 11.43 20.21 -9.66
CA SER A 153 11.42 18.79 -9.99
C SER A 153 10.09 18.17 -9.61
N VAL A 154 9.53 17.33 -10.48
CA VAL A 154 8.29 16.59 -10.23
C VAL A 154 8.59 15.10 -10.34
N ALA A 155 8.32 14.34 -9.29
CA ALA A 155 8.50 12.90 -9.32
C ALA A 155 7.27 12.19 -9.88
N TRP A 156 6.09 12.58 -9.40
CA TRP A 156 4.82 12.00 -9.82
C TRP A 156 3.63 12.94 -9.57
N LEU A 157 2.58 12.72 -10.35
CA LEU A 157 1.23 13.24 -10.17
C LEU A 157 0.27 12.04 -10.08
N ARG A 158 -0.70 12.08 -9.16
CA ARG A 158 -1.67 11.00 -8.94
C ARG A 158 -3.08 11.56 -8.76
N LEU A 159 -4.07 10.78 -9.17
CA LEU A 159 -5.44 10.92 -8.72
C LEU A 159 -5.77 9.75 -7.81
N LEU A 160 -6.29 10.04 -6.62
CA LEU A 160 -6.50 9.08 -5.54
C LEU A 160 -7.96 9.06 -5.11
N THR A 161 -8.42 7.94 -4.56
CA THR A 161 -9.76 7.83 -3.95
C THR A 161 -9.87 8.53 -2.59
N GLY A 162 -8.74 8.86 -1.96
CA GLY A 162 -8.66 9.56 -0.67
C GLY A 162 -7.27 10.11 -0.37
N ILE A 163 -7.13 10.84 0.75
CA ILE A 163 -5.82 11.27 1.25
C ILE A 163 -5.21 10.07 1.98
N PRO A 164 -3.94 9.70 1.74
CA PRO A 164 -3.32 8.61 2.49
C PRO A 164 -3.35 8.93 3.98
N SER A 165 -3.91 8.00 4.74
CA SER A 165 -4.19 8.14 6.17
C SER A 165 -2.92 8.25 7.02
N ASN A 166 -1.77 7.83 6.48
CA ASN A 166 -0.46 7.92 7.11
C ASN A 166 0.26 9.28 6.96
N ARG A 167 -0.43 10.31 6.46
CA ARG A 167 0.15 11.64 6.19
C ARG A 167 -0.34 12.69 7.16
N VAL A 168 0.59 13.56 7.59
CA VAL A 168 0.26 14.69 8.47
C VAL A 168 -0.69 15.64 7.73
N PRO A 169 -1.92 15.84 8.23
CA PRO A 169 -2.86 16.75 7.58
C PRO A 169 -2.34 18.19 7.71
N ASN A 170 -2.30 18.93 6.60
CA ASN A 170 -1.95 20.36 6.58
C ASN A 170 -0.71 20.74 7.45
N GLY A 171 0.35 19.93 7.40
CA GLY A 171 1.53 20.16 8.24
C GLY A 171 2.40 21.34 7.86
N GLY A 172 2.16 21.95 6.68
CA GLY A 172 2.68 23.26 6.30
C GLY A 172 1.77 24.43 6.73
N PHE A 173 0.63 24.14 7.37
CA PHE A 173 -0.28 25.14 7.93
C PHE A 173 -0.79 26.22 6.96
N GLU A 174 -0.76 25.93 5.65
CA GLU A 174 -1.21 26.86 4.61
C GLU A 174 -2.74 26.97 4.60
N GLU A 175 -3.45 25.91 5.01
CA GLU A 175 -4.91 25.82 5.07
C GLU A 175 -5.42 25.95 6.52
N GLY A 176 -4.70 26.70 7.36
CA GLY A 176 -5.08 26.94 8.76
C GLY A 176 -4.77 25.76 9.69
N LEU A 177 -5.78 25.30 10.46
CA LEU A 177 -5.65 24.21 11.45
C LEU A 177 -6.44 22.95 11.06
N THR A 178 -6.79 22.81 9.79
CA THR A 178 -7.52 21.62 9.31
C THR A 178 -6.76 20.34 9.68
N GLY A 179 -7.42 19.43 10.39
CA GLY A 179 -6.79 18.20 10.91
C GLY A 179 -5.96 18.38 12.19
N TRP A 180 -6.03 19.54 12.86
CA TRP A 180 -5.34 19.82 14.11
C TRP A 180 -6.29 20.34 15.19
N VAL A 181 -6.04 19.93 16.43
CA VAL A 181 -6.74 20.41 17.63
C VAL A 181 -5.73 21.06 18.57
N LEU A 182 -5.94 22.34 18.91
CA LEU A 182 -5.12 23.04 19.89
C LEU A 182 -5.51 22.65 21.32
N ARG A 183 -4.51 22.40 22.15
CA ARG A 183 -4.66 22.30 23.61
C ARG A 183 -3.86 23.42 24.26
N GLY A 184 -4.55 24.38 24.85
CA GLY A 184 -3.95 25.61 25.37
C GLY A 184 -4.01 26.76 24.36
N ARG A 185 -3.07 27.71 24.43
CA ARG A 185 -3.03 28.89 23.54
C ARG A 185 -2.09 28.66 22.36
N GLY A 186 -2.61 28.83 21.15
CA GLY A 186 -1.86 28.85 19.90
C GLY A 186 -2.58 29.71 18.86
N GLU A 187 -1.83 30.20 17.88
CA GLU A 187 -2.35 31.04 16.80
C GLU A 187 -1.70 30.69 15.46
N MET A 188 -2.42 30.95 14.38
CA MET A 188 -1.87 30.90 13.04
C MET A 188 -1.16 32.22 12.73
N LEU A 189 0.09 32.13 12.28
CA LEU A 189 0.81 33.30 11.78
C LEU A 189 0.61 33.42 10.27
N ALA A 190 0.21 34.61 9.83
CA ALA A 190 0.26 35.04 8.43
C ALA A 190 1.71 35.47 8.06
N PRO A 191 2.11 35.46 6.79
CA PRO A 191 3.46 35.04 6.42
C PRO A 191 4.60 36.07 6.50
N GLY A 192 5.80 35.51 6.69
CA GLY A 192 7.09 36.01 6.20
C GLY A 192 7.69 35.04 5.16
N SER A 193 8.91 35.28 4.67
CA SER A 193 9.47 34.80 3.39
C SER A 193 9.70 33.29 3.15
N LEU A 194 9.06 32.35 3.86
CA LEU A 194 9.28 30.89 3.71
C LEU A 194 8.02 29.99 3.68
N GLY A 195 6.81 30.54 3.50
CA GLY A 195 5.54 29.79 3.48
C GLY A 195 4.39 30.74 3.79
N LYS A 196 3.16 30.50 3.33
CA LYS A 196 2.03 31.44 3.56
C LYS A 196 1.38 31.27 4.95
N GLY A 197 1.74 30.24 5.73
CA GLY A 197 1.24 29.99 7.09
C GLY A 197 2.23 29.22 7.97
N ALA A 198 2.22 29.52 9.28
CA ALA A 198 2.95 28.74 10.29
C ALA A 198 2.13 28.67 11.59
N LEU A 199 2.26 27.58 12.33
CA LEU A 199 1.61 27.43 13.64
C LEU A 199 2.51 27.97 14.75
N ARG A 200 2.01 28.93 15.53
CA ARG A 200 2.66 29.38 16.76
C ARG A 200 1.96 28.83 17.99
N LEU A 201 2.70 28.10 18.83
CA LEU A 201 2.24 27.64 20.15
C LEU A 201 2.85 28.52 21.24
N ALA A 202 2.01 29.04 22.14
CA ALA A 202 2.47 29.73 23.34
C ALA A 202 3.16 28.75 24.31
N PRO A 203 3.95 29.22 25.30
CA PRO A 203 4.58 28.32 26.26
C PRO A 203 3.60 27.34 26.91
N GLY A 204 3.94 26.06 26.90
CA GLY A 204 3.09 24.97 27.40
C GLY A 204 1.89 24.60 26.51
N GLY A 205 1.69 25.30 25.38
CA GLY A 205 0.66 24.98 24.40
C GLY A 205 1.02 23.74 23.58
N GLN A 206 -0.02 23.04 23.12
CA GLN A 206 0.11 21.86 22.26
C GLN A 206 -0.81 21.95 21.05
N ALA A 207 -0.44 21.27 19.97
CA ALA A 207 -1.32 20.96 18.86
C ALA A 207 -1.28 19.46 18.59
N VAL A 208 -2.46 18.87 18.44
CA VAL A 208 -2.66 17.44 18.26
C VAL A 208 -3.23 17.22 16.87
N ALA A 209 -2.53 16.48 16.02
CA ALA A 209 -3.04 16.10 14.72
C ALA A 209 -4.14 15.04 14.85
N SER A 210 -5.00 14.93 13.84
CA SER A 210 -5.81 13.72 13.64
C SER A 210 -4.90 12.47 13.60
N PRO A 211 -5.40 11.29 14.04
CA PRO A 211 -4.62 10.06 14.00
C PRO A 211 -4.07 9.77 12.60
N LEU A 212 -2.82 9.36 12.56
CA LEU A 212 -2.11 8.93 11.37
C LEU A 212 -2.12 7.41 11.34
N ASP A 213 -2.49 6.83 10.21
CA ASP A 213 -2.49 5.38 10.03
C ASP A 213 -1.05 4.85 9.93
N PHE A 214 -0.78 3.77 10.65
CA PHE A 214 0.49 3.06 10.67
C PHE A 214 0.28 1.54 10.59
N SER A 215 -0.85 1.09 10.01
CA SER A 215 -1.19 -0.32 9.83
C SER A 215 -0.16 -1.09 8.99
N PHE A 216 0.73 -0.38 8.27
CA PHE A 216 1.87 -0.95 7.58
C PHE A 216 3.17 -0.67 8.33
N LEU A 217 3.93 -1.74 8.58
CA LEU A 217 5.28 -1.62 9.13
C LEU A 217 6.21 -0.96 8.13
N GLY A 218 7.16 -0.17 8.64
CA GLY A 218 8.13 0.52 7.80
C GLY A 218 9.06 1.41 8.61
N THR A 219 10.08 1.89 7.91
CA THR A 219 10.88 3.03 8.36
C THR A 219 10.25 4.29 7.81
N TYR A 220 9.95 5.21 8.72
CA TYR A 220 9.38 6.51 8.42
C TYR A 220 10.31 7.60 8.91
N ARG A 221 10.07 8.82 8.43
CA ARG A 221 10.79 10.01 8.86
C ARG A 221 9.81 11.08 9.29
N LEU A 222 9.87 11.46 10.56
CA LEU A 222 9.25 12.68 11.06
C LEU A 222 10.19 13.84 10.76
N ARG A 223 9.72 14.84 10.02
CA ARG A 223 10.46 16.07 9.73
C ARG A 223 9.61 17.30 9.98
N LEU A 224 10.26 18.41 10.30
CA LEU A 224 9.64 19.70 10.56
C LEU A 224 10.65 20.84 10.44
N ARG A 225 10.14 22.08 10.40
CA ARG A 225 10.89 23.30 10.66
C ARG A 225 10.34 23.97 11.90
N ALA A 226 11.24 24.51 12.72
CA ALA A 226 10.84 25.27 13.90
C ALA A 226 11.81 26.41 14.24
N ARG A 227 11.28 27.43 14.92
CA ARG A 227 12.03 28.52 15.55
C ARG A 227 11.34 29.01 16.83
N GLY A 228 12.02 29.91 17.54
CA GLY A 228 11.59 30.45 18.82
C GLY A 228 12.11 29.63 20.00
N GLY A 229 11.20 29.25 20.89
CA GLY A 229 11.48 28.47 22.09
C GLY A 229 11.83 27.00 21.81
N ALA A 230 12.18 26.28 22.87
CA ALA A 230 12.35 24.84 22.79
C ALA A 230 10.99 24.13 22.86
N GLY A 231 10.88 22.95 22.23
CA GLY A 231 9.66 22.15 22.17
C GLY A 231 9.93 20.70 21.77
N THR A 232 8.85 19.95 21.53
CA THR A 232 8.92 18.56 21.07
C THR A 232 7.81 18.24 20.08
N ALA A 233 8.12 17.43 19.07
CA ALA A 233 7.13 16.73 18.26
C ALA A 233 7.13 15.24 18.66
N ARG A 234 5.99 14.70 19.09
CA ARG A 234 5.88 13.36 19.67
C ARG A 234 4.81 12.54 18.96
N LEU A 235 5.16 11.33 18.52
CA LEU A 235 4.22 10.34 17.99
C LEU A 235 3.91 9.31 19.07
N GLU A 236 2.63 9.09 19.34
CA GLU A 236 2.12 8.11 20.30
C GLU A 236 1.31 7.05 19.55
N PHE A 237 1.81 5.82 19.51
CA PHE A 237 1.25 4.72 18.72
C PHE A 237 0.18 3.94 19.50
N ARG A 238 -0.81 3.41 18.77
CA ARG A 238 -1.88 2.57 19.31
C ARG A 238 -2.12 1.34 18.45
N ASP A 239 -2.56 0.24 19.06
CA ASP A 239 -3.04 -0.95 18.34
C ASP A 239 -4.48 -0.78 17.82
N LEU A 240 -5.01 -1.82 17.15
CA LEU A 240 -6.37 -1.83 16.60
C LEU A 240 -7.45 -1.70 17.70
N GLU A 241 -7.13 -2.08 18.93
CA GLU A 241 -7.97 -1.94 20.12
C GLU A 241 -7.80 -0.56 20.81
N GLY A 242 -6.97 0.32 20.23
CA GLY A 242 -6.70 1.67 20.70
C GLY A 242 -5.79 1.76 21.93
N GLN A 243 -5.14 0.65 22.33
CA GLN A 243 -4.21 0.61 23.45
C GLN A 243 -2.82 1.12 23.02
N PRO A 244 -2.09 1.84 23.90
CA PRO A 244 -0.74 2.30 23.56
C PRO A 244 0.23 1.16 23.28
N VAL A 245 1.01 1.27 22.21
CA VAL A 245 2.03 0.27 21.83
C VAL A 245 3.41 0.90 21.60
N GLY A 246 4.46 0.13 21.91
CA GLY A 246 5.84 0.55 21.72
C GLY A 246 6.28 1.77 22.55
N THR A 247 7.43 2.34 22.18
CA THR A 247 7.93 3.58 22.79
C THR A 247 7.56 4.76 21.89
N PRO A 248 6.95 5.84 22.44
CA PRO A 248 6.67 7.04 21.67
C PRO A 248 7.93 7.67 21.06
N VAL A 249 7.84 8.02 19.78
CA VAL A 249 8.94 8.69 19.05
C VAL A 249 8.89 10.18 19.38
N THR A 250 9.99 10.77 19.84
CA THR A 250 10.01 12.18 20.31
C THR A 250 11.16 12.97 19.71
N LEU A 251 10.85 13.92 18.82
CA LEU A 251 11.79 14.84 18.19
C LEU A 251 11.93 16.10 19.04
N ALA A 252 13.09 16.24 19.69
CA ALA A 252 13.42 17.45 20.43
C ALA A 252 13.73 18.61 19.47
N VAL A 253 13.13 19.77 19.77
CA VAL A 253 13.36 21.04 19.09
C VAL A 253 14.04 22.00 20.07
N PRO A 254 15.32 22.32 19.89
CA PRO A 254 15.99 23.31 20.72
C PRO A 254 15.51 24.73 20.35
N ALA A 255 15.66 25.65 21.29
CA ALA A 255 15.39 27.07 21.02
C ALA A 255 16.36 27.60 19.94
N ALA A 256 15.82 28.30 18.95
CA ALA A 256 16.58 28.86 17.84
C ALA A 256 15.92 30.17 17.37
N LYS A 257 16.73 31.19 17.05
CA LYS A 257 16.17 32.46 16.53
C LYS A 257 15.66 32.31 15.10
N GLU A 258 16.43 31.62 14.28
CA GLU A 258 16.11 31.36 12.87
C GLU A 258 15.38 30.03 12.70
N TRP A 259 14.70 29.88 11.56
CA TRP A 259 14.12 28.60 11.16
C TRP A 259 15.19 27.52 11.07
N SER A 260 14.93 26.42 11.78
CA SER A 260 15.81 25.25 11.79
C SER A 260 15.04 24.02 11.33
N ALA A 261 15.56 23.34 10.31
CA ALA A 261 15.03 22.05 9.87
C ALA A 261 15.47 20.95 10.85
N ARG A 262 14.56 20.05 11.18
CA ARG A 262 14.77 18.92 12.08
C ARG A 262 14.09 17.70 11.49
N SER A 263 14.75 16.56 11.61
CA SER A 263 14.16 15.29 11.25
C SER A 263 14.67 14.18 12.16
N MET A 264 13.90 13.10 12.23
CA MET A 264 14.41 11.81 12.66
C MET A 264 13.75 10.71 11.86
N GLU A 265 14.49 9.61 11.68
CA GLU A 265 13.94 8.36 11.19
C GLU A 265 13.52 7.50 12.38
N PHE A 266 12.47 6.72 12.18
CA PHE A 266 11.95 5.80 13.18
C PHE A 266 11.30 4.61 12.49
N ASP A 267 11.33 3.47 13.16
CA ASP A 267 10.59 2.29 12.76
C ASP A 267 9.25 2.27 13.50
N VAL A 268 8.19 1.92 12.78
CA VAL A 268 6.85 1.77 13.37
C VAL A 268 6.86 0.59 14.36
N PRO A 269 6.37 0.76 15.60
CA PRO A 269 6.26 -0.34 16.54
C PRO A 269 5.42 -1.49 15.99
N MET A 270 5.82 -2.71 16.34
CA MET A 270 5.01 -3.90 16.04
C MET A 270 3.61 -3.75 16.65
N MET A 271 2.57 -4.12 15.89
CA MET A 271 1.14 -3.98 16.23
C MET A 271 0.58 -2.55 16.24
N ALA A 272 1.36 -1.51 15.88
CA ALA A 272 0.77 -0.19 15.70
C ALA A 272 -0.21 -0.20 14.52
N ALA A 273 -1.43 0.26 14.77
CA ALA A 273 -2.45 0.52 13.76
C ALA A 273 -2.49 2.01 13.42
N ASP A 274 -2.31 2.87 14.42
CA ASP A 274 -2.25 4.33 14.23
C ASP A 274 -1.24 4.98 15.18
N ALA A 275 -0.99 6.27 14.96
CA ALA A 275 -0.33 7.13 15.93
C ALA A 275 -0.88 8.54 15.92
N THR A 276 -0.89 9.17 17.08
CA THR A 276 -1.23 10.58 17.23
C THR A 276 0.05 11.42 17.27
N LEU A 277 0.17 12.43 16.39
CA LEU A 277 1.25 13.42 16.43
C LEU A 277 0.87 14.60 17.33
N VAL A 278 1.74 14.92 18.29
CA VAL A 278 1.59 16.05 19.23
C VAL A 278 2.80 16.98 19.12
N LEU A 279 2.55 18.23 18.73
CA LEU A 279 3.53 19.32 18.83
C LEU A 279 3.35 20.00 20.17
N SER A 280 4.44 20.25 20.90
CA SER A 280 4.43 20.88 22.22
C SER A 280 5.47 21.98 22.33
N ALA A 281 5.06 23.17 22.78
CA ALA A 281 5.97 24.21 23.20
C ALA A 281 6.42 23.97 24.65
N GLY A 282 7.70 24.15 24.94
CA GLY A 282 8.23 24.15 26.31
C GLY A 282 7.68 25.32 27.14
N GLN A 283 8.00 25.35 28.43
CA GLN A 283 7.48 26.37 29.35
C GLN A 283 8.14 27.75 29.21
N GLY A 284 9.23 27.86 28.45
CA GLY A 284 10.04 29.09 28.40
C GLY A 284 9.55 30.15 27.42
N ALA A 285 9.36 29.78 26.15
CA ALA A 285 9.02 30.72 25.07
C ALA A 285 8.13 30.04 24.02
N ALA A 286 7.44 30.86 23.22
CA ALA A 286 6.60 30.38 22.14
C ALA A 286 7.43 29.68 21.05
N VAL A 287 6.89 28.64 20.44
CA VAL A 287 7.52 27.88 19.35
C VAL A 287 6.68 28.02 18.10
N GLU A 288 7.33 28.28 16.98
CA GLU A 288 6.71 28.33 15.66
C GLU A 288 7.08 27.06 14.89
N TRP A 289 6.09 26.47 14.21
CA TRP A 289 6.17 25.19 13.52
C TRP A 289 5.71 25.34 12.08
N ASP A 290 6.42 24.67 11.18
CA ASP A 290 6.12 24.63 9.76
C ASP A 290 6.69 23.35 9.13
N ALA A 291 6.28 23.00 7.91
CA ALA A 291 6.74 21.88 7.11
C ALA A 291 6.75 20.53 7.88
N VAL A 292 5.77 20.34 8.76
CA VAL A 292 5.61 19.12 9.57
C VAL A 292 5.12 18.00 8.67
N ALA A 293 5.89 16.92 8.59
CA ALA A 293 5.53 15.79 7.74
C ALA A 293 6.04 14.48 8.34
N VAL A 294 5.32 13.41 8.00
CA VAL A 294 5.78 12.03 8.13
C VAL A 294 5.93 11.48 6.72
N ASP A 295 7.16 11.14 6.36
CA ASP A 295 7.48 10.51 5.09
C ASP A 295 7.66 9.00 5.30
N GLU A 296 7.02 8.19 4.47
CA GLU A 296 7.36 6.77 4.35
C GLU A 296 8.66 6.65 3.56
N LEU A 297 9.73 6.19 4.21
CA LEU A 297 11.05 6.03 3.57
C LEU A 297 11.20 4.63 2.97
N ALA A 298 10.74 3.64 3.72
CA ALA A 298 10.68 2.27 3.30
C ALA A 298 9.46 1.64 3.95
N ARG A 299 8.50 1.18 3.14
CA ARG A 299 7.59 0.16 3.62
C ARG A 299 8.44 -1.06 3.91
N PHE A 300 8.40 -1.56 5.15
CA PHE A 300 8.87 -2.91 5.33
C PHE A 300 7.90 -3.78 4.53
N PRO A 301 8.37 -4.73 3.71
CA PRO A 301 7.48 -5.85 3.40
C PRO A 301 6.95 -6.33 4.75
N VAL A 302 5.66 -6.62 4.90
CA VAL A 302 5.09 -7.10 6.18
C VAL A 302 6.08 -8.12 6.76
N ASN A 303 6.86 -7.67 7.73
CA ASN A 303 8.00 -8.39 8.25
C ASN A 303 7.53 -8.83 9.61
N ILE A 304 7.03 -10.05 9.67
CA ILE A 304 6.60 -10.78 10.87
C ILE A 304 7.78 -11.07 11.83
N GLY A 305 8.80 -10.20 11.86
CA GLY A 305 10.07 -10.39 12.56
C GLY A 305 11.08 -11.24 11.75
N PRO A 306 12.31 -11.41 12.26
CA PRO A 306 13.24 -12.38 11.71
C PRO A 306 12.80 -13.78 12.14
N GLU A 307 11.74 -14.29 11.55
CA GLU A 307 11.65 -15.73 11.39
C GLU A 307 12.48 -16.11 10.16
N PRO A 308 13.24 -17.21 10.22
CA PRO A 308 13.92 -17.70 9.05
C PRO A 308 12.84 -18.04 8.02
N GLN A 309 12.55 -17.14 7.07
CA GLN A 309 11.75 -17.50 5.91
C GLN A 309 12.49 -18.68 5.29
N ARG A 310 11.99 -19.88 5.52
CA ARG A 310 12.51 -21.04 4.82
C ARG A 310 12.24 -20.73 3.36
N PRO A 311 13.27 -20.62 2.51
CA PRO A 311 13.03 -20.35 1.11
C PRO A 311 12.13 -21.47 0.58
N TRP A 312 11.19 -21.12 -0.30
CA TRP A 312 10.45 -22.10 -1.07
C TRP A 312 11.44 -23.08 -1.72
N GLU A 313 11.35 -24.35 -1.34
CA GLU A 313 12.08 -25.42 -2.04
C GLU A 313 11.36 -25.79 -3.34
N ALA A 314 10.04 -25.66 -3.33
CA ALA A 314 9.14 -25.89 -4.45
C ALA A 314 9.33 -24.83 -5.55
N ARG A 315 8.85 -25.17 -6.74
CA ARG A 315 8.92 -24.33 -7.93
C ARG A 315 7.53 -24.09 -8.48
N TRP A 316 7.33 -22.92 -9.05
CA TRP A 316 6.24 -22.71 -9.99
C TRP A 316 6.41 -23.69 -11.15
N ILE A 317 5.38 -24.47 -11.42
CA ILE A 317 5.35 -25.43 -12.53
C ILE A 317 4.14 -25.18 -13.42
N TRP A 318 4.28 -25.52 -14.70
CA TRP A 318 3.18 -25.48 -15.64
C TRP A 318 3.30 -26.55 -16.73
N HIS A 319 2.33 -26.62 -17.65
CA HIS A 319 2.45 -27.40 -18.87
C HIS A 319 3.58 -26.81 -19.77
N PRO A 320 4.39 -27.64 -20.45
CA PRO A 320 5.49 -27.13 -21.29
C PRO A 320 5.04 -26.43 -22.58
N THR A 321 3.82 -26.73 -23.05
CA THR A 321 3.23 -26.13 -24.25
C THR A 321 1.75 -25.82 -24.00
N SER A 322 1.43 -24.59 -23.64
CA SER A 322 0.06 -24.09 -23.41
C SER A 322 -0.21 -22.88 -24.30
N GLY A 323 -1.49 -22.61 -24.53
CA GLY A 323 -1.98 -21.29 -24.95
C GLY A 323 -2.87 -20.73 -23.83
N ASP A 324 -3.45 -19.56 -24.06
CA ASP A 324 -4.25 -18.85 -23.04
C ASP A 324 -5.64 -19.47 -22.84
N ASN A 325 -6.22 -19.19 -21.67
CA ASN A 325 -7.54 -19.63 -21.20
C ASN A 325 -7.69 -21.16 -21.19
N VAL A 326 -6.76 -21.85 -20.53
CA VAL A 326 -6.71 -23.32 -20.46
C VAL A 326 -6.93 -23.86 -19.05
N THR A 327 -7.38 -25.11 -18.98
CA THR A 327 -7.42 -25.88 -17.74
C THR A 327 -6.34 -26.96 -17.79
N ALA A 328 -5.55 -27.09 -16.74
CA ALA A 328 -4.48 -28.06 -16.61
C ALA A 328 -4.67 -28.92 -15.35
N GLY A 329 -4.54 -30.23 -15.50
CA GLY A 329 -4.47 -31.17 -14.37
C GLY A 329 -3.03 -31.52 -14.06
N PHE A 330 -2.65 -31.45 -12.79
CA PHE A 330 -1.33 -31.85 -12.28
C PHE A 330 -1.46 -33.07 -11.38
N ARG A 331 -0.58 -34.07 -11.52
CA ARG A 331 -0.58 -35.31 -10.72
C ARG A 331 0.78 -35.61 -10.12
N LYS A 332 0.77 -36.05 -8.86
CA LYS A 332 1.94 -36.60 -8.16
C LYS A 332 1.55 -37.78 -7.27
N ALA A 333 2.10 -38.95 -7.59
CA ALA A 333 2.06 -40.09 -6.69
C ALA A 333 3.24 -40.06 -5.70
N PHE A 334 2.98 -40.48 -4.47
CA PHE A 334 3.99 -40.64 -3.43
C PHE A 334 3.58 -41.76 -2.46
N ASP A 335 4.56 -42.44 -1.89
CA ASP A 335 4.33 -43.55 -0.96
C ASP A 335 4.64 -43.12 0.47
N LEU A 336 3.76 -43.52 1.40
CA LEU A 336 3.95 -43.30 2.82
C LEU A 336 4.25 -44.61 3.56
N PRO A 337 5.19 -44.61 4.52
CA PRO A 337 5.37 -45.75 5.40
C PRO A 337 4.12 -45.96 6.26
N ALA A 338 3.89 -47.18 6.72
CA ALA A 338 2.90 -47.42 7.76
C ALA A 338 3.32 -46.72 9.06
N GLY A 339 2.36 -46.14 9.78
CA GLY A 339 2.60 -45.52 11.07
C GLY A 339 1.75 -44.30 11.33
N LYS A 340 2.11 -43.56 12.39
CA LYS A 340 1.39 -42.36 12.82
C LYS A 340 1.80 -41.18 11.94
N VAL A 341 0.81 -40.58 11.27
CA VAL A 341 0.94 -39.24 10.69
C VAL A 341 0.88 -38.26 11.86
N GLU A 342 1.95 -37.49 12.06
CA GLU A 342 2.01 -36.47 13.12
C GLU A 342 1.31 -35.19 12.65
N HIS A 343 1.65 -34.75 11.44
CA HIS A 343 1.02 -33.65 10.73
C HIS A 343 1.28 -33.78 9.24
N ALA A 344 0.42 -33.12 8.44
CA ALA A 344 0.43 -33.18 6.99
C ALA A 344 -0.14 -31.90 6.39
N LEU A 345 0.65 -30.85 6.36
CA LEU A 345 0.23 -29.54 5.89
C LEU A 345 0.74 -29.29 4.49
N LEU A 346 -0.11 -28.76 3.62
CA LEU A 346 0.23 -28.33 2.27
C LEU A 346 -0.01 -26.84 2.14
N LEU A 347 1.02 -26.09 1.75
CA LEU A 347 0.89 -24.72 1.30
C LEU A 347 0.78 -24.73 -0.23
N VAL A 348 -0.31 -24.20 -0.79
CA VAL A 348 -0.60 -24.29 -2.23
C VAL A 348 -1.17 -22.97 -2.75
N THR A 349 -0.83 -22.63 -3.99
CA THR A 349 -1.50 -21.56 -4.73
C THR A 349 -1.33 -21.81 -6.23
N ALA A 350 -2.19 -21.22 -7.04
CA ALA A 350 -2.07 -21.25 -8.49
C ALA A 350 -2.45 -19.91 -9.10
N ASP A 351 -2.03 -19.71 -10.35
CA ASP A 351 -2.43 -18.58 -11.19
C ASP A 351 -3.19 -19.15 -12.40
N ASP A 352 -4.51 -18.96 -12.50
CA ASP A 352 -5.35 -18.10 -11.64
C ASP A 352 -6.02 -18.82 -10.45
N THR A 353 -6.55 -20.03 -10.64
CA THR A 353 -7.41 -20.72 -9.63
C THR A 353 -7.06 -22.19 -9.50
N PHE A 354 -7.29 -22.81 -8.33
CA PHE A 354 -7.03 -24.25 -8.15
C PHE A 354 -8.13 -25.04 -7.44
N THR A 355 -8.17 -26.34 -7.72
CA THR A 355 -8.87 -27.33 -6.90
C THR A 355 -7.93 -28.48 -6.58
N LEU A 356 -7.71 -28.73 -5.29
CA LEU A 356 -6.79 -29.76 -4.79
C LEU A 356 -7.55 -31.03 -4.38
N PHE A 357 -7.04 -32.17 -4.83
CA PHE A 357 -7.55 -33.49 -4.52
C PHE A 357 -6.47 -34.36 -3.90
N LEU A 358 -6.84 -35.14 -2.89
CA LEU A 358 -6.04 -36.22 -2.36
C LEU A 358 -6.82 -37.53 -2.50
N ASN A 359 -6.20 -38.49 -3.19
CA ASN A 359 -6.80 -39.81 -3.45
C ASN A 359 -8.20 -39.74 -4.08
N GLY A 360 -8.43 -38.75 -4.96
CA GLY A 360 -9.70 -38.49 -5.62
C GLY A 360 -10.76 -37.75 -4.80
N GLN A 361 -10.44 -37.33 -3.56
CA GLN A 361 -11.33 -36.52 -2.74
C GLN A 361 -10.85 -35.06 -2.74
N LYS A 362 -11.76 -34.11 -2.97
CA LYS A 362 -11.45 -32.67 -2.86
C LYS A 362 -11.06 -32.34 -1.42
N VAL A 363 -9.93 -31.66 -1.24
CA VAL A 363 -9.40 -31.26 0.08
C VAL A 363 -9.19 -29.75 0.21
N GLY A 364 -9.23 -28.99 -0.88
CA GLY A 364 -9.27 -27.52 -0.87
C GLY A 364 -9.45 -26.94 -2.27
N GLU A 365 -9.75 -25.65 -2.34
CA GLU A 365 -9.93 -24.92 -3.59
C GLU A 365 -9.80 -23.42 -3.35
N ASP A 366 -9.25 -22.71 -4.33
CA ASP A 366 -9.29 -21.26 -4.44
C ASP A 366 -9.84 -20.90 -5.83
N GLY A 367 -10.86 -20.04 -5.85
CA GLY A 367 -11.56 -19.60 -7.05
C GLY A 367 -11.31 -18.13 -7.42
N GLU A 368 -10.47 -17.41 -6.68
CA GLU A 368 -10.14 -16.01 -6.94
C GLU A 368 -9.11 -15.87 -8.07
N GLN A 369 -9.41 -15.09 -9.11
CA GLN A 369 -8.55 -15.00 -10.30
C GLN A 369 -7.15 -14.44 -10.02
N ASP A 370 -6.99 -13.67 -8.94
CA ASP A 370 -5.71 -13.08 -8.53
C ASP A 370 -5.23 -13.62 -7.17
N GLY A 371 -5.81 -14.74 -6.72
CA GLY A 371 -5.59 -15.39 -5.42
C GLY A 371 -4.17 -15.92 -5.20
N TRP A 372 -3.37 -16.02 -6.28
CA TRP A 372 -1.99 -16.51 -6.24
C TRP A 372 -1.09 -15.81 -5.20
N ARG A 373 -1.43 -14.57 -4.80
CA ARG A 373 -0.68 -13.76 -3.84
C ARG A 373 -0.81 -14.26 -2.40
N THR A 374 -1.82 -15.08 -2.11
CA THR A 374 -2.17 -15.56 -0.77
C THR A 374 -2.26 -17.08 -0.75
N PRO A 375 -1.13 -17.79 -0.62
CA PRO A 375 -1.14 -19.26 -0.60
C PRO A 375 -1.99 -19.82 0.54
N GLU A 376 -2.77 -20.86 0.23
CA GLU A 376 -3.63 -21.53 1.17
C GLU A 376 -2.91 -22.67 1.90
N LEU A 377 -3.12 -22.75 3.21
CA LEU A 377 -2.63 -23.83 4.07
C LEU A 377 -3.73 -24.88 4.29
N ILE A 378 -3.49 -26.11 3.83
CA ILE A 378 -4.46 -27.20 3.86
C ILE A 378 -3.90 -28.38 4.64
N ASP A 379 -4.60 -28.83 5.69
CA ASP A 379 -4.30 -30.06 6.41
C ASP A 379 -4.92 -31.29 5.73
N ILE A 380 -4.07 -32.22 5.30
CA ILE A 380 -4.48 -33.46 4.63
C ILE A 380 -4.31 -34.72 5.50
N ALA A 381 -3.91 -34.58 6.77
CA ALA A 381 -3.48 -35.69 7.62
C ALA A 381 -4.54 -36.79 7.73
N SER A 382 -5.79 -36.38 7.91
CA SER A 382 -6.94 -37.28 8.09
C SER A 382 -7.30 -38.11 6.85
N ARG A 383 -6.73 -37.78 5.68
CA ARG A 383 -7.05 -38.39 4.37
C ARG A 383 -5.90 -39.23 3.80
N LEU A 384 -4.76 -39.24 4.46
CA LEU A 384 -3.60 -40.03 4.09
C LEU A 384 -3.76 -41.50 4.48
N ARG A 385 -3.12 -42.37 3.69
CA ARG A 385 -3.07 -43.81 3.95
C ARG A 385 -1.65 -44.34 3.82
N PRO A 386 -1.30 -45.45 4.49
CA PRO A 386 -0.06 -46.18 4.20
C PRO A 386 0.00 -46.61 2.72
N GLY A 387 1.21 -46.62 2.16
CA GLY A 387 1.44 -46.92 0.74
C GLY A 387 1.08 -45.75 -0.17
N ARG A 388 0.55 -46.05 -1.36
CA ARG A 388 0.38 -45.09 -2.44
C ARG A 388 -0.73 -44.07 -2.17
N ASN A 389 -0.33 -42.80 -2.18
CA ASN A 389 -1.20 -41.64 -2.21
C ASN A 389 -1.00 -40.88 -3.52
N VAL A 390 -2.05 -40.18 -3.96
CA VAL A 390 -1.99 -39.35 -5.17
C VAL A 390 -2.55 -37.97 -4.84
N LEU A 391 -1.71 -36.94 -5.03
CA LEU A 391 -2.19 -35.57 -5.16
C LEU A 391 -2.53 -35.27 -6.61
N ALA A 392 -3.66 -34.60 -6.79
CA ALA A 392 -4.11 -34.07 -8.06
C ALA A 392 -4.53 -32.61 -7.87
N VAL A 393 -4.13 -31.71 -8.78
CA VAL A 393 -4.51 -30.30 -8.74
C VAL A 393 -5.06 -29.88 -10.09
N LEU A 394 -6.31 -29.43 -10.12
CA LEU A 394 -6.88 -28.78 -11.29
C LEU A 394 -6.54 -27.30 -11.20
N VAL A 395 -5.90 -26.73 -12.21
CA VAL A 395 -5.69 -25.28 -12.32
C VAL A 395 -6.44 -24.78 -13.54
N ARG A 396 -7.17 -23.68 -13.36
CA ARG A 396 -7.78 -22.94 -14.45
C ARG A 396 -7.10 -21.60 -14.57
N GLU A 397 -6.48 -21.39 -15.73
CA GLU A 397 -5.95 -20.11 -16.16
C GLU A 397 -6.98 -19.43 -17.08
N PHE A 398 -7.11 -18.13 -16.92
CA PHE A 398 -8.03 -17.25 -17.65
C PHE A 398 -7.24 -16.35 -18.61
N ALA A 399 -6.14 -15.73 -18.17
CA ALA A 399 -5.23 -14.96 -19.02
C ALA A 399 -3.83 -14.71 -18.39
N SER A 400 -2.85 -14.40 -19.25
CA SER A 400 -1.54 -13.81 -18.92
C SER A 400 -0.54 -14.76 -18.26
N ALA A 401 -0.67 -15.04 -16.97
CA ALA A 401 0.31 -15.79 -16.20
C ALA A 401 -0.26 -17.16 -15.81
N GLU A 402 0.60 -18.17 -15.76
CA GLU A 402 0.18 -19.56 -15.62
C GLU A 402 1.11 -20.30 -14.67
N GLY A 403 0.57 -20.91 -13.62
CA GLY A 403 1.44 -21.59 -12.66
C GLY A 403 0.73 -22.31 -11.54
N LEU A 404 1.34 -23.38 -11.07
CA LEU A 404 1.04 -24.06 -9.81
C LEU A 404 2.30 -24.07 -8.93
N ILE A 405 2.16 -23.76 -7.65
CA ILE A 405 3.20 -24.04 -6.66
C ILE A 405 2.59 -24.67 -5.42
N LEU A 406 3.23 -25.73 -4.91
CA LEU A 406 2.80 -26.43 -3.70
C LEU A 406 4.03 -26.95 -2.94
N GLN A 407 4.03 -26.75 -1.62
CA GLN A 407 5.04 -27.31 -0.71
C GLN A 407 4.36 -27.92 0.51
N GLY A 408 4.73 -29.15 0.84
CA GLY A 408 4.24 -29.86 2.01
C GLY A 408 5.25 -29.90 3.15
N ASP A 409 4.75 -29.81 4.39
CA ASP A 409 5.41 -30.37 5.56
C ASP A 409 4.61 -31.56 6.08
N LEU A 410 5.20 -32.73 5.88
CA LEU A 410 4.55 -34.00 6.14
C LEU A 410 5.47 -34.85 6.98
N ARG A 411 5.00 -35.31 8.14
CA ARG A 411 5.79 -36.08 9.09
C ARG A 411 5.09 -37.37 9.47
N VAL A 412 5.77 -38.49 9.22
CA VAL A 412 5.29 -39.84 9.54
C VAL A 412 6.38 -40.57 10.33
N ASN A 413 6.04 -41.04 11.54
CA ASN A 413 6.98 -41.66 12.48
C ASN A 413 8.27 -40.83 12.69
N GLY A 414 8.14 -39.52 12.91
CA GLY A 414 9.24 -38.58 13.10
C GLY A 414 10.03 -38.23 11.83
N ARG A 415 9.79 -38.90 10.69
CA ARG A 415 10.48 -38.67 9.42
C ARG A 415 9.71 -37.68 8.55
N ARG A 416 10.42 -36.65 8.05
CA ARG A 416 9.91 -35.73 7.02
C ARG A 416 9.78 -36.46 5.68
N ILE A 417 8.61 -36.35 5.06
CA ILE A 417 8.32 -36.81 3.70
C ILE A 417 8.33 -35.59 2.79
N PRO A 418 9.31 -35.46 1.88
CA PRO A 418 9.38 -34.30 1.01
C PRO A 418 8.26 -34.34 -0.03
N LEU A 419 7.44 -33.29 -0.06
CA LEU A 419 6.41 -33.11 -1.08
C LEU A 419 6.46 -31.67 -1.56
N LYS A 420 6.74 -31.48 -2.84
CA LYS A 420 6.87 -30.14 -3.45
C LYS A 420 6.64 -30.21 -4.95
N THR A 421 6.22 -29.10 -5.55
CA THR A 421 6.16 -28.94 -7.00
C THR A 421 7.56 -28.77 -7.60
N ASP A 422 7.82 -29.56 -8.62
CA ASP A 422 9.05 -29.59 -9.43
C ASP A 422 8.77 -30.35 -10.75
N ALA A 423 9.78 -30.51 -11.60
CA ALA A 423 9.65 -31.18 -12.90
C ALA A 423 9.23 -32.66 -12.82
N SER A 424 9.16 -33.27 -11.63
CA SER A 424 8.72 -34.66 -11.47
C SER A 424 7.21 -34.84 -11.41
N TRP A 425 6.45 -33.74 -11.43
CA TRP A 425 4.99 -33.76 -11.57
C TRP A 425 4.58 -34.06 -13.00
N LYS A 426 3.45 -34.76 -13.16
CA LYS A 426 2.82 -34.99 -14.45
C LYS A 426 1.75 -33.95 -14.69
N VAL A 427 1.60 -33.50 -15.93
CA VAL A 427 0.58 -32.50 -16.30
C VAL A 427 -0.06 -32.83 -17.65
N ALA A 428 -1.35 -32.57 -17.77
CA ALA A 428 -2.09 -32.60 -19.03
C ALA A 428 -3.09 -31.45 -19.09
N LEU A 429 -3.29 -30.91 -20.30
CA LEU A 429 -4.36 -29.95 -20.56
C LEU A 429 -5.70 -30.69 -20.70
N ALA A 430 -6.79 -30.04 -20.26
CA ALA A 430 -8.15 -30.54 -20.31
C ALA A 430 -8.27 -32.02 -19.86
N PRO A 431 -7.86 -32.34 -18.61
CA PRO A 431 -7.85 -33.72 -18.14
C PRO A 431 -9.28 -34.32 -18.14
N PRO A 432 -9.44 -35.61 -18.48
CA PRO A 432 -10.76 -36.25 -18.57
C PRO A 432 -11.36 -36.54 -17.20
N ASP A 433 -12.67 -36.72 -17.08
CA ASP A 433 -13.31 -37.06 -15.80
C ASP A 433 -12.69 -38.28 -15.10
N GLY A 434 -12.54 -38.20 -13.77
CA GLY A 434 -11.96 -39.25 -12.94
C GLY A 434 -10.43 -39.30 -12.97
N TRP A 435 -9.78 -38.35 -13.66
CA TRP A 435 -8.32 -38.24 -13.72
C TRP A 435 -7.67 -38.03 -12.35
N GLU A 436 -8.39 -37.52 -11.36
CA GLU A 436 -7.93 -37.26 -9.99
C GLU A 436 -7.82 -38.54 -9.14
N ALA A 437 -8.42 -39.65 -9.61
CA ALA A 437 -8.46 -40.90 -8.88
C ALA A 437 -7.05 -41.54 -8.73
N PRO A 438 -6.81 -42.31 -7.64
CA PRO A 438 -5.53 -42.99 -7.44
C PRO A 438 -5.16 -43.99 -8.55
N GLY A 439 -6.17 -44.61 -9.17
CA GLY A 439 -6.00 -45.66 -10.18
C GLY A 439 -5.92 -45.15 -11.62
N PHE A 440 -6.01 -43.85 -11.85
CA PHE A 440 -5.88 -43.28 -13.19
C PHE A 440 -4.47 -43.45 -13.75
N ASP A 441 -4.36 -43.90 -15.01
CA ASP A 441 -3.11 -44.08 -15.73
C ASP A 441 -2.67 -42.74 -16.37
N ASP A 442 -1.67 -42.11 -15.76
CA ASP A 442 -1.04 -40.87 -16.22
C ASP A 442 0.27 -41.10 -16.98
N SER A 443 0.55 -42.34 -17.42
CA SER A 443 1.78 -42.66 -18.14
C SER A 443 1.94 -41.89 -19.45
N GLY A 444 0.82 -41.52 -20.10
CA GLY A 444 0.77 -40.68 -21.29
C GLY A 444 0.92 -39.17 -21.02
N TRP A 445 0.94 -38.73 -19.76
CA TRP A 445 1.07 -37.31 -19.41
C TRP A 445 2.52 -36.85 -19.51
N VAL A 446 2.71 -35.59 -19.90
CA VAL A 446 4.03 -34.98 -19.98
C VAL A 446 4.52 -34.56 -18.58
N ALA A 447 5.84 -34.38 -18.45
CA ALA A 447 6.41 -33.78 -17.24
C ALA A 447 6.11 -32.28 -17.20
N ALA A 448 5.88 -31.74 -16.01
CA ALA A 448 5.67 -30.31 -15.84
C ALA A 448 6.98 -29.53 -16.09
N ARG A 449 6.85 -28.36 -16.72
CA ARG A 449 7.93 -27.39 -16.90
C ARG A 449 8.09 -26.58 -15.61
N GLU A 450 9.32 -26.47 -15.11
CA GLU A 450 9.63 -25.54 -14.03
C GLU A 450 9.77 -24.11 -14.58
N VAL A 451 9.03 -23.17 -14.01
CA VAL A 451 9.17 -21.74 -14.29
C VAL A 451 10.26 -21.15 -13.39
N GLY A 452 10.24 -21.45 -12.08
CA GLY A 452 11.31 -21.09 -11.15
C GLY A 452 10.90 -21.14 -9.68
N ARG A 453 11.85 -20.87 -8.79
CA ARG A 453 11.59 -20.72 -7.34
C ARG A 453 11.27 -19.26 -7.03
N PRO A 454 10.30 -18.95 -6.16
CA PRO A 454 10.16 -17.61 -5.61
C PRO A 454 11.49 -17.12 -4.97
N PRO A 455 11.89 -15.85 -5.20
CA PRO A 455 11.24 -14.89 -6.08
C PRO A 455 11.50 -15.18 -7.58
N VAL A 456 10.45 -15.21 -8.41
CA VAL A 456 10.55 -15.40 -9.87
C VAL A 456 9.45 -14.64 -10.61
N ALA A 457 9.76 -14.05 -11.77
CA ALA A 457 8.76 -13.36 -12.59
C ALA A 457 7.72 -14.34 -13.18
N PRO A 458 6.44 -13.91 -13.34
CA PRO A 458 5.90 -12.59 -13.01
C PRO A 458 5.54 -12.39 -11.53
N TRP A 459 5.48 -13.46 -10.74
CA TRP A 459 4.93 -13.46 -9.37
C TRP A 459 5.82 -12.78 -8.32
N GLY A 460 7.12 -12.65 -8.56
CA GLY A 460 8.07 -12.12 -7.59
C GLY A 460 8.17 -13.03 -6.36
N ALA A 461 8.33 -12.41 -5.19
CA ALA A 461 8.39 -13.12 -3.90
C ALA A 461 6.99 -13.60 -3.48
N LEU A 462 6.91 -14.80 -2.91
CA LEU A 462 5.66 -15.41 -2.45
C LEU A 462 5.75 -15.69 -0.94
N PRO A 463 4.76 -15.28 -0.13
CA PRO A 463 4.80 -15.51 1.31
C PRO A 463 4.82 -17.02 1.61
N MET A 464 5.53 -17.41 2.66
CA MET A 464 5.50 -18.77 3.21
C MET A 464 4.84 -18.69 4.59
N LEU A 465 3.69 -19.34 4.75
CA LEU A 465 3.06 -19.52 6.06
C LEU A 465 3.87 -20.55 6.86
N GLU A 466 3.91 -20.42 8.19
CA GLU A 466 4.53 -21.45 9.05
C GLU A 466 3.83 -22.80 8.84
N LEU A 467 4.62 -23.80 8.43
CA LEU A 467 4.22 -25.19 8.20
C LEU A 467 4.62 -26.08 9.40
#